data_AF-A0A5C5U9Q1-F1
#
_entry.id   AF-A0A5C5U9Q1-F1
#
_cell.length_a   1.000
_cell.length_b   1.000
_cell.length_c   1.000
_cell.angle_alpha   90.00
_cell.angle_beta   90.00
_cell.angle_gamma   90.00
#
_symmetry.space_group_name_H-M   'P 1'
#
loop_
_entity.id
_entity.type
_entity.pdbx_description
1 polymer ?
#
loop_
_entity_poly.entity_id
_entity_poly.type
_entity_poly.pdbx_seq_one_letter_code
_entity_poly.pdbx_strand_id
1 'polypeptide(L)' 'MGITFRKRKKVGKNSWINISGSGASASTKIGPVTVNSRGGLWVNLPGGLTYRGRWR' A
#
# COMPACT_ATOMS: atom_id res chain seq x y z
N MET A 1 -4.14 11.12 -21.72
CA MET A 1 -2.78 10.83 -21.23
C MET A 1 -2.12 12.15 -20.91
N GLY A 2 -1.74 12.39 -19.65
CA GLY A 2 -1.21 13.68 -19.19
C GLY A 2 -0.23 13.49 -18.03
N ILE A 3 0.32 14.59 -17.50
CA ILE A 3 1.30 14.58 -16.40
C ILE A 3 0.67 13.94 -15.16
N THR A 4 1.15 12.75 -14.79
CA THR A 4 0.71 12.05 -13.58
C THR A 4 1.63 12.40 -12.41
N PHE A 5 1.14 13.15 -11.44
CA PHE A 5 1.85 13.35 -10.18
C PHE A 5 1.67 12.13 -9.27
N ARG A 6 2.78 11.50 -8.88
CA ARG A 6 2.84 10.44 -7.88
C ARG A 6 4.00 10.71 -6.93
N LYS A 7 3.69 10.87 -5.64
CA LYS A 7 4.67 11.09 -4.57
C LYS A 7 4.44 10.08 -3.46
N ARG A 8 5.47 9.29 -3.13
CA ARG A 8 5.46 8.40 -1.96
C ARG A 8 6.31 9.03 -0.88
N LYS A 9 5.72 9.31 0.28
CA LYS A 9 6.44 9.80 1.47
C LYS A 9 6.42 8.72 2.54
N LYS A 10 7.59 8.37 3.07
CA LYS A 10 7.71 7.47 4.23
C LYS A 10 7.25 8.25 5.47
N VAL A 11 6.29 7.70 6.22
CA VAL A 11 5.69 8.35 7.40
C VAL A 11 6.03 7.62 8.70
N GLY A 12 6.45 6.35 8.61
CA GLY A 12 6.99 5.62 9.75
C GLY A 12 7.98 4.55 9.30
N LYS A 13 8.46 3.74 10.25
CA LYS A 13 9.34 2.60 9.95
C LYS A 13 8.76 1.70 8.85
N ASN A 14 7.46 1.44 8.92
CA ASN A 14 6.74 0.55 8.01
C ASN A 14 5.50 1.18 7.35
N SER A 15 5.40 2.51 7.35
CA SER A 15 4.21 3.21 6.83
C SER A 15 4.58 4.22 5.75
N TRP A 16 3.78 4.28 4.70
CA TRP A 16 3.94 5.16 3.55
C TRP A 16 2.64 5.90 3.26
N ILE A 17 2.75 7.16 2.87
CA ILE A 17 1.66 7.89 2.25
C ILE A 17 1.98 8.04 0.76
N ASN A 18 1.10 7.51 -0.08
CA ASN A 18 1.12 7.65 -1.52
C ASN A 18 0.12 8.74 -1.92
N ILE A 19 0.64 9.88 -2.36
CA ILE A 19 -0.09 11.02 -2.89
C ILE A 19 -0.06 10.90 -4.40
N SER A 20 -1.23 10.97 -5.04
CA SER A 20 -1.35 10.93 -6.49
C SER A 20 -2.36 11.97 -6.96
N GLY A 21 -2.39 12.27 -8.27
CA GLY A 21 -3.41 13.14 -8.86
C GLY A 21 -4.86 12.72 -8.56
N SER A 22 -5.10 11.44 -8.22
CA SER A 22 -6.41 10.92 -7.80
C SER A 22 -6.63 10.87 -6.28
N GLY A 23 -5.75 11.48 -5.49
CA GLY A 23 -5.86 11.58 -4.03
C GLY A 23 -4.73 10.88 -3.26
N ALA A 24 -4.77 11.03 -1.94
CA ALA A 24 -3.81 10.46 -1.01
C ALA A 24 -4.26 9.07 -0.50
N SER A 25 -3.31 8.19 -0.21
CA SER A 25 -3.56 6.90 0.42
C SER A 25 -2.43 6.53 1.35
N ALA A 26 -2.75 5.92 2.48
CA ALA A 26 -1.77 5.38 3.40
C ALA A 26 -1.60 3.87 3.13
N SER A 27 -0.39 3.36 3.30
CA SER A 27 -0.06 1.95 3.30
C SER A 27 0.79 1.66 4.52
N THR A 28 0.47 0.62 5.28
CA THR A 28 1.27 0.20 6.42
C THR A 28 1.57 -1.29 6.34
N LYS A 29 2.81 -1.66 6.66
CA LYS A 29 3.29 -3.02 6.71
C LYS A 29 3.47 -3.46 8.17
N ILE A 30 2.72 -4.47 8.57
CA ILE A 30 2.73 -5.06 9.90
C ILE A 30 3.16 -6.52 9.72
N GLY A 31 4.47 -6.77 9.88
CA GLY A 31 5.07 -8.09 9.68
C GLY A 31 4.88 -8.62 8.25
N PRO A 32 4.28 -9.82 8.06
CA PRO A 32 3.97 -10.36 6.74
C PRO A 32 2.79 -9.65 6.06
N VAL A 33 2.02 -8.84 6.79
CA VAL A 33 0.81 -8.21 6.28
C VAL A 33 1.11 -6.78 5.83
N THR A 34 0.60 -6.37 4.68
CA THR A 34 0.55 -4.99 4.23
C THR A 34 -0.89 -4.61 3.96
N VAL A 35 -1.33 -3.51 4.55
CA VAL A 35 -2.68 -2.98 4.33
C VAL A 35 -2.58 -1.58 3.75
N ASN A 36 -3.50 -1.22 2.86
CA ASN A 36 -3.64 0.17 2.41
C ASN A 36 -5.03 0.72 2.71
N SER A 37 -5.10 2.04 2.87
CA SER A 37 -6.33 2.78 3.10
C SER A 37 -7.27 2.79 1.89
N ARG A 38 -6.87 2.21 0.74
CA ARG A 38 -7.72 2.00 -0.44
C ARG A 38 -8.38 0.61 -0.44
N GLY A 39 -8.26 -0.15 0.65
CA GLY A 39 -8.91 -1.46 0.82
C GLY A 39 -8.12 -2.64 0.25
N GLY A 40 -6.81 -2.49 0.03
CA GLY A 40 -5.91 -3.57 -0.38
C GLY A 40 -5.22 -4.24 0.82
N LEU A 41 -5.19 -5.56 0.81
CA LEU A 41 -4.54 -6.44 1.78
C LEU A 41 -3.52 -7.32 1.04
N TRP A 42 -2.30 -7.38 1.53
CA TRP A 42 -1.29 -8.34 1.09
C TRP A 42 -0.77 -9.10 2.31
N VAL A 43 -0.70 -10.41 2.23
CA VAL A 43 -0.17 -11.27 3.29
C VAL A 43 0.92 -12.15 2.68
N ASN A 44 2.16 -11.97 3.11
CA ASN A 44 3.26 -12.87 2.79
C ASN A 44 3.17 -14.11 3.68
N LEU A 45 2.84 -15.22 3.07
CA LEU A 45 2.81 -16.52 3.71
C LEU A 45 4.20 -17.17 3.63
N PRO A 46 4.55 -18.04 4.59
CA PRO A 46 5.75 -18.85 4.51
C PRO A 46 5.76 -19.72 3.24
N GLY A 47 6.94 -20.05 2.73
CA GLY A 47 7.10 -20.81 1.48
C GLY A 47 6.99 -19.98 0.20
N GLY A 48 7.11 -18.65 0.28
CA GLY A 48 7.09 -17.74 -0.89
C GLY A 48 5.70 -17.42 -1.43
N LEU A 49 4.65 -17.89 -0.76
CA LEU A 49 3.26 -17.65 -1.15
C LEU A 49 2.83 -16.24 -0.73
N THR A 50 2.05 -15.57 -1.57
CA THR A 50 1.50 -14.23 -1.28
C THR A 50 0.00 -14.24 -1.49
N TYR A 51 -0.76 -13.97 -0.44
CA TYR A 51 -2.20 -13.76 -0.54
C TYR A 51 -2.48 -12.26 -0.76
N ARG A 52 -3.29 -11.95 -1.77
CA ARG A 52 -3.68 -10.57 -2.09
C ARG A 52 -5.20 -10.46 -2.07
N GLY A 53 -5.72 -9.83 -1.02
CA GLY A 53 -7.13 -9.49 -0.87
C GLY A 53 -7.39 -8.04 -1.21
N ARG A 54 -8.61 -7.72 -1.66
CA ARG A 54 -9.07 -6.35 -1.82
C ARG A 54 -10.57 -6.29 -1.52
N TRP A 55 -10.99 -5.37 -0.66
CA TRP A 55 -12.40 -5.25 -0.24
C TRP A 55 -13.09 -4.00 -0.77
N ARG A 56 -12.64 -3.47 -1.92
CA ARG A 56 -13.14 -2.25 -2.54
C ARG A 56 -13.11 -2.29 -4.05
#